data_AF-A0A945PHF6-F1
#
_entry.id   AF-A0A945PHF6-F1
#
_cell.length_a   1.000
_cell.length_b   1.000
_cell.length_c   1.000
_cell.angle_alpha   90.00
_cell.angle_beta   90.00
_cell.angle_gamma   90.00
#
_symmetry.space_group_name_H-M   'P 1'
#
loop_
_entity.id
_entity.type
_entity.pdbx_description
1 polymer ?
#
loop_
_entity_poly.entity_id
_entity_poly.type
_entity_poly.pdbx_seq_one_letter_code
_entity_poly.pdbx_strand_id
1 'polypeptide(L)'
;MRKITLLFILCLIIASLSYSQNKFGKKKINKEVIGYTISGKIEGLQDTSVMLAYYFGGKQYATDTTEVVNGKFSFEGKRELQGGMYLVVLADQKYFDIIVSEQHFSFSTKLDDLIGSMSFENSNENPPFYEYLNFITQMQKEVTPIRKQLETAEGDAKKVLQEKAHAI
;
A
#
# COMPACT_ATOMS: atom_id res chain seq x y z
N MET A 1 -24.13 -70.02 -22.94
CA MET A 1 -23.88 -68.63 -23.41
C MET A 1 -25.17 -67.79 -23.40
N ARG A 2 -25.80 -67.59 -22.23
CA ARG A 2 -27.02 -66.76 -22.06
C ARG A 2 -27.02 -66.14 -20.67
N LYS A 3 -26.03 -65.32 -20.30
CA LYS A 3 -26.02 -64.56 -19.02
C LYS A 3 -25.34 -63.18 -19.08
N ILE A 4 -24.98 -62.67 -20.26
CA ILE A 4 -24.21 -61.41 -20.39
C ILE A 4 -25.04 -60.27 -21.00
N THR A 5 -26.19 -60.55 -21.63
CA THR A 5 -27.03 -59.51 -22.28
C THR A 5 -27.98 -58.78 -21.33
N LEU A 6 -28.16 -59.21 -20.08
CA LEU A 6 -29.05 -58.51 -19.12
C LEU A 6 -28.37 -57.36 -18.37
N LEU A 7 -27.03 -57.30 -18.31
CA LEU A 7 -26.32 -56.26 -17.56
C LEU A 7 -26.19 -54.94 -18.34
N PHE A 8 -26.36 -54.97 -19.67
CA PHE A 8 -26.29 -53.76 -20.51
C PHE A 8 -27.61 -52.98 -20.56
N ILE A 9 -28.74 -53.58 -20.20
CA ILE A 9 -30.05 -52.90 -20.25
C ILE A 9 -30.35 -52.15 -18.93
N LEU A 10 -29.64 -52.45 -17.83
CA LEU A 10 -29.82 -51.75 -16.56
C LEU A 10 -29.08 -50.40 -16.48
N CYS A 11 -28.06 -50.17 -17.32
CA CYS A 11 -27.31 -48.90 -17.33
C CYS A 11 -28.00 -47.75 -18.08
N LEU A 12 -29.02 -48.02 -18.90
CA LEU A 12 -29.64 -46.99 -19.74
C LEU A 12 -30.82 -46.24 -19.07
N ILE A 13 -31.31 -46.71 -17.92
CA ILE A 13 -32.47 -46.07 -17.24
C ILE A 13 -32.03 -45.07 -16.16
N ILE A 14 -30.77 -45.11 -15.72
CA ILE A 14 -30.26 -44.20 -14.66
C ILE A 14 -29.89 -42.81 -15.25
N ALA A 15 -29.81 -42.68 -16.58
CA ALA A 15 -29.44 -41.42 -17.23
C ALA A 15 -30.58 -40.40 -17.38
N SER A 16 -31.84 -40.73 -17.06
CA SER A 16 -32.99 -39.84 -17.31
C SER A 16 -33.71 -39.29 -16.07
N LEU A 17 -33.22 -39.55 -14.85
CA LEU A 17 -33.83 -39.02 -13.61
C LEU A 17 -33.00 -37.98 -12.85
N SER A 18 -31.87 -37.55 -13.42
CA SER A 18 -31.07 -36.44 -12.89
C SER A 18 -30.99 -35.28 -13.87
N TYR A 19 -32.15 -34.89 -14.42
CA TYR A 19 -32.34 -33.54 -14.97
C TYR A 19 -33.31 -32.75 -14.08
N SER A 20 -33.10 -32.80 -12.76
CA SER A 20 -33.65 -31.77 -11.89
C SER A 20 -32.76 -30.54 -12.06
N GLN A 21 -33.18 -29.62 -12.92
CA GLN A 21 -32.63 -28.28 -12.95
C GLN A 21 -32.91 -27.63 -11.59
N ASN A 22 -31.94 -27.68 -10.69
CA ASN A 22 -31.78 -26.60 -9.74
C ASN A 22 -31.54 -25.33 -10.56
N LYS A 23 -32.62 -24.57 -10.80
CA LYS A 23 -32.59 -23.13 -11.05
C LYS A 23 -32.11 -22.43 -9.78
N PHE A 24 -30.92 -22.79 -9.32
CA PHE A 24 -30.15 -21.87 -8.50
C PHE A 24 -29.62 -20.86 -9.49
N GLY A 25 -30.27 -19.69 -9.53
CA GLY A 25 -29.87 -18.62 -10.39
C GLY A 25 -28.36 -18.46 -10.30
N LYS A 26 -27.66 -18.70 -11.41
CA LYS A 26 -26.39 -18.03 -11.64
C LYS A 26 -26.74 -16.56 -11.71
N LYS A 27 -26.89 -15.93 -10.55
CA LYS A 27 -26.60 -14.52 -10.41
C LYS A 27 -25.16 -14.47 -10.89
N LYS A 28 -24.97 -14.02 -12.15
CA LYS A 28 -23.74 -13.30 -12.47
C LYS A 28 -23.71 -12.22 -11.41
N ILE A 29 -22.98 -12.50 -10.33
CA ILE A 29 -22.38 -11.43 -9.58
C ILE A 29 -21.42 -10.91 -10.63
N ASN A 30 -21.87 -9.92 -11.42
CA ASN A 30 -20.95 -8.89 -11.86
C ASN A 30 -20.44 -8.35 -10.52
N LYS A 31 -19.40 -9.00 -9.98
CA LYS A 31 -18.57 -8.36 -8.99
C LYS A 31 -17.98 -7.27 -9.85
N GLU A 32 -18.59 -6.10 -9.76
CA GLU A 32 -17.98 -4.88 -10.22
C GLU A 32 -16.61 -4.95 -9.57
N VAL A 33 -15.60 -5.34 -10.36
CA VAL A 33 -14.23 -5.36 -9.87
C VAL A 33 -13.90 -3.89 -9.85
N ILE A 34 -14.25 -3.27 -8.73
CA ILE A 34 -13.87 -1.91 -8.44
C ILE A 34 -12.36 -2.01 -8.29
N GLY A 35 -11.64 -1.45 -9.26
CA GLY A 35 -10.19 -1.50 -9.33
C GLY A 35 -9.55 -0.71 -8.20
N TYR A 36 -8.33 -0.23 -8.42
CA TYR A 36 -7.77 0.80 -7.56
C TYR A 36 -7.46 2.05 -8.36
N THR A 37 -7.46 3.18 -7.66
CA THR A 37 -6.95 4.47 -8.13
C THR A 37 -6.27 5.15 -6.96
N ILE A 38 -4.95 5.31 -7.04
CA ILE A 38 -4.17 6.09 -6.07
C ILE A 38 -3.63 7.31 -6.81
N SER A 39 -4.15 8.50 -6.48
CA SER A 39 -3.74 9.74 -7.14
C SER A 39 -2.79 10.55 -6.25
N GLY A 40 -1.66 10.95 -6.81
CA GLY A 40 -0.63 11.73 -6.12
C GLY A 40 -0.47 13.12 -6.71
N LYS A 41 -0.23 14.10 -5.84
CA LYS A 41 0.27 15.42 -6.20
C LYS A 41 1.52 15.74 -5.38
N ILE A 42 2.62 16.06 -6.05
CA ILE A 42 3.87 16.47 -5.40
C ILE A 42 4.27 17.83 -5.96
N GLU A 43 4.13 18.87 -5.15
CA GLU A 43 4.55 20.22 -5.51
C GLU A 43 6.08 20.26 -5.70
N GLY A 44 6.51 20.86 -6.80
CA GLY A 44 7.93 20.94 -7.18
C GLY A 44 8.46 19.71 -7.93
N LEU A 45 7.69 18.63 -8.05
CA LEU A 45 8.09 17.47 -8.86
C LEU A 45 7.92 17.78 -10.35
N GLN A 46 9.02 17.61 -11.10
CA GLN A 46 9.06 17.78 -12.55
C GLN A 46 8.43 16.58 -13.26
N ASP A 47 8.13 16.74 -14.54
CA ASP A 47 7.64 15.64 -15.38
C ASP A 47 8.70 14.53 -15.45
N THR A 48 8.32 13.33 -14.99
CA THR A 48 9.17 12.15 -14.82
C THR A 48 8.28 10.92 -14.61
N SER A 49 8.85 9.71 -14.47
CA SER A 49 8.12 8.55 -13.96
C SER A 49 8.17 8.44 -12.43
N VAL A 50 7.10 7.90 -11.83
CA VAL A 50 7.06 7.42 -10.45
C VAL A 50 6.61 5.97 -10.41
N MET A 51 7.09 5.23 -9.41
CA MET A 51 6.85 3.80 -9.28
C MET A 51 6.13 3.49 -7.97
N LEU A 52 5.13 2.62 -8.03
CA LEU A 52 4.52 2.03 -6.84
C LEU A 52 5.20 0.69 -6.57
N ALA A 53 5.64 0.47 -5.35
CA ALA A 53 6.22 -0.79 -4.91
C ALA A 53 5.64 -1.23 -3.55
N TYR A 54 5.83 -2.50 -3.18
CA TYR A 54 5.37 -3.08 -1.92
C TYR A 54 6.45 -3.90 -1.23
N TYR A 55 6.27 -4.13 0.07
CA TYR A 55 7.18 -4.93 0.89
C TYR A 55 6.76 -6.41 0.91
N PHE A 56 7.69 -7.32 0.65
CA PHE A 56 7.47 -8.77 0.80
C PHE A 56 8.76 -9.50 1.14
N GLY A 57 8.76 -10.36 2.17
CA GLY A 57 9.93 -11.16 2.55
C GLY A 57 11.21 -10.34 2.79
N GLY A 58 11.08 -9.14 3.38
CA GLY A 58 12.20 -8.23 3.64
C GLY A 58 12.78 -7.51 2.41
N LYS A 59 12.10 -7.59 1.26
CA LYS A 59 12.48 -6.93 0.00
C LYS A 59 11.37 -6.02 -0.51
N GLN A 60 11.72 -5.10 -1.40
CA GLN A 60 10.79 -4.22 -2.13
C GLN A 60 10.56 -4.76 -3.55
N TYR A 61 9.32 -4.75 -4.01
CA TYR A 61 8.94 -5.19 -5.36
C TYR A 61 8.10 -4.14 -6.05
N ALA A 62 8.48 -3.78 -7.27
CA ALA A 62 7.69 -2.90 -8.13
C ALA A 62 6.36 -3.56 -8.49
N THR A 63 5.26 -2.80 -8.43
CA THR A 63 3.92 -3.25 -8.85
C THR A 63 3.34 -2.42 -9.99
N ASP A 64 3.67 -1.13 -10.09
CA ASP A 64 3.11 -0.22 -11.10
C ASP A 64 4.07 0.94 -11.38
N THR A 65 3.92 1.60 -12.52
CA THR A 65 4.72 2.77 -12.91
C THR A 65 3.84 3.70 -13.74
N THR A 66 3.91 5.00 -13.46
CA THR A 66 3.12 6.02 -14.14
C THR A 66 3.93 7.28 -14.37
N GLU A 67 3.53 8.07 -15.34
CA GLU A 67 4.16 9.36 -15.65
C GLU A 67 3.55 10.48 -14.80
N VAL A 68 4.40 11.44 -14.46
CA VAL A 68 4.06 12.66 -13.75
C VAL A 68 3.90 13.77 -14.77
N VAL A 69 2.79 14.51 -14.66
CA VAL A 69 2.52 15.71 -15.45
C VAL A 69 2.17 16.85 -14.51
N ASN A 70 2.98 17.91 -14.50
CA ASN A 70 2.84 19.06 -13.61
C ASN A 70 2.72 18.65 -12.13
N GLY A 71 3.57 17.73 -11.69
CA GLY A 71 3.59 17.20 -10.33
C GLY A 71 2.39 16.31 -9.97
N LYS A 72 1.54 15.91 -10.91
CA LYS A 72 0.38 15.03 -10.67
C LYS A 72 0.55 13.70 -11.39
N PHE A 73 0.04 12.62 -10.80
CA PHE A 73 0.07 11.28 -11.36
C PHE A 73 -1.00 10.39 -10.72
N SER A 74 -1.32 9.27 -11.36
CA SER A 74 -2.24 8.27 -10.81
C SER A 74 -1.76 6.85 -11.15
N PHE A 75 -1.82 5.97 -10.16
CA PHE A 75 -1.70 4.53 -10.35
C PHE A 75 -3.11 3.93 -10.45
N GLU A 76 -3.36 3.13 -11.49
CA GLU A 76 -4.69 2.61 -11.78
C GLU A 76 -4.64 1.15 -12.24
N GLY A 77 -5.51 0.31 -11.68
CA GLY A 77 -5.56 -1.09 -12.07
C GLY A 77 -6.97 -1.66 -11.95
N LYS A 78 -7.29 -2.61 -12.83
CA LYS A 78 -8.61 -3.28 -12.86
C LYS A 78 -8.81 -4.30 -11.74
N ARG A 79 -7.80 -4.56 -10.91
CA ARG A 79 -7.83 -5.51 -9.80
C ARG A 79 -7.38 -4.78 -8.56
N GLU A 80 -8.12 -4.94 -7.47
CA GLU A 80 -7.76 -4.38 -6.17
C GLU A 80 -6.32 -4.74 -5.78
N LEU A 81 -5.64 -3.76 -5.17
CA LEU A 81 -4.36 -3.99 -4.49
C LEU A 81 -4.60 -4.76 -3.20
N GLN A 82 -3.65 -5.64 -2.87
CA GLN A 82 -3.63 -6.25 -1.54
C GLN A 82 -3.40 -5.15 -0.49
N GLY A 83 -4.14 -5.21 0.62
CA GLY A 83 -3.94 -4.25 1.68
C GLY A 83 -2.57 -4.38 2.35
N GLY A 84 -1.96 -3.26 2.74
CA GLY A 84 -0.65 -3.25 3.39
C GLY A 84 0.15 -1.99 3.13
N MET A 85 1.44 -2.02 3.48
CA MET A 85 2.38 -0.92 3.22
C MET A 85 2.93 -0.99 1.80
N TYR A 86 2.88 0.15 1.13
CA TYR A 86 3.45 0.41 -0.18
C TYR A 86 4.39 1.60 -0.08
N LEU A 87 5.22 1.78 -1.10
CA LEU A 87 6.12 2.91 -1.24
C LEU A 87 5.93 3.54 -2.62
N VAL A 88 5.90 4.86 -2.66
CA VAL A 88 5.95 5.65 -3.90
C VAL A 88 7.38 6.10 -4.09
N VAL A 89 8.01 5.63 -5.17
CA VAL A 89 9.41 5.87 -5.49
C VAL A 89 9.51 6.91 -6.59
N LEU A 90 10.25 7.98 -6.32
CA LEU A 90 10.56 9.05 -7.26
C LEU A 90 11.81 8.71 -8.07
N ALA A 91 12.01 9.38 -9.21
CA ALA A 91 13.15 9.14 -10.10
C ALA A 91 14.52 9.43 -9.44
N ASP A 92 14.58 10.31 -8.43
CA ASP A 92 15.80 10.60 -7.67
C ASP A 92 16.06 9.60 -6.52
N GLN A 93 15.34 8.47 -6.52
CA GLN A 93 15.36 7.42 -5.49
C GLN A 93 14.83 7.85 -4.12
N LYS A 94 14.32 9.08 -3.96
CA LYS A 94 13.50 9.41 -2.80
C LYS A 94 12.20 8.62 -2.85
N TYR A 95 11.67 8.31 -1.68
CA TYR A 95 10.40 7.62 -1.56
C TYR A 95 9.70 8.02 -0.27
N PHE A 96 8.43 7.69 -0.20
CA PHE A 96 7.63 7.76 1.02
C PHE A 96 6.67 6.57 1.07
N ASP A 97 6.32 6.16 2.29
CA ASP A 97 5.43 5.04 2.51
C ASP A 97 3.96 5.48 2.51
N ILE A 98 3.08 4.63 1.99
CA ILE A 98 1.63 4.79 2.06
C ILE A 98 0.99 3.47 2.49
N ILE A 99 -0.12 3.55 3.21
CA ILE A 99 -0.93 2.38 3.57
C ILE A 99 -2.06 2.25 2.54
N VAL A 100 -2.17 1.08 1.94
CA VAL A 100 -3.31 0.72 1.10
C VAL A 100 -4.31 -0.03 1.97
N SER A 101 -5.31 0.68 2.47
CA SER A 101 -6.51 0.15 3.14
C SER A 101 -7.75 0.39 2.28
N GLU A 102 -7.83 1.57 1.66
CA GLU A 102 -8.82 1.94 0.66
C GLU A 102 -8.26 1.76 -0.76
N GLN A 103 -9.13 1.41 -1.72
CA GLN A 103 -8.74 1.21 -3.12
C GLN A 103 -8.76 2.52 -3.93
N HIS A 104 -9.44 3.55 -3.42
CA HIS A 104 -9.56 4.85 -4.09
C HIS A 104 -9.28 5.96 -3.10
N PHE A 105 -8.11 6.58 -3.23
CA PHE A 105 -7.71 7.70 -2.39
C PHE A 105 -6.71 8.58 -3.13
N SER A 106 -6.47 9.76 -2.56
CA SER A 106 -5.45 10.66 -3.08
C SER A 106 -4.61 11.26 -1.97
N PHE A 107 -3.42 11.71 -2.34
CA PHE A 107 -2.53 12.41 -1.44
C PHE A 107 -1.87 13.61 -2.13
N SER A 108 -1.46 14.59 -1.33
CA SER A 108 -0.69 15.74 -1.78
C SER A 108 0.47 16.00 -0.83
N THR A 109 1.64 16.35 -1.36
CA THR A 109 2.82 16.74 -0.57
C THR A 109 3.75 17.67 -1.35
N LYS A 110 4.92 18.00 -0.80
CA LYS A 110 5.97 18.82 -1.43
C LYS A 110 7.26 18.02 -1.57
N LEU A 111 7.99 18.23 -2.67
CA LEU A 111 9.22 17.48 -2.96
C LEU A 111 10.34 17.68 -1.92
N ASP A 112 10.37 18.84 -1.27
CA ASP A 112 11.34 19.20 -0.22
C ASP A 112 10.87 18.84 1.20
N ASP A 113 9.62 18.39 1.36
CA ASP A 113 9.03 18.01 2.64
C ASP A 113 7.96 16.92 2.46
N LEU A 114 8.42 15.74 2.02
CA LEU A 114 7.53 14.62 1.66
C LEU A 114 6.66 14.15 2.84
N ILE A 115 7.12 14.31 4.09
CA ILE A 115 6.41 13.86 5.29
C ILE A 115 5.60 14.99 5.93
N GLY A 116 6.20 16.17 6.14
CA GLY A 116 5.57 17.27 6.88
C GLY A 116 4.44 17.96 6.12
N SER A 117 4.50 17.95 4.80
CA SER A 117 3.50 18.57 3.94
C SER A 117 2.46 17.58 3.41
N MET A 118 2.50 16.32 3.85
CA MET A 118 1.61 15.27 3.36
C MET A 118 0.17 15.47 3.87
N SER A 119 -0.80 15.34 2.96
CA SER A 119 -2.22 15.26 3.26
C SER A 119 -2.89 14.18 2.42
N PHE A 120 -4.02 13.66 2.91
CA PHE A 120 -4.78 12.59 2.26
C PHE A 120 -6.25 12.96 2.13
N GLU A 121 -6.89 12.46 1.07
CA GLU A 121 -8.34 12.44 0.90
C GLU A 121 -8.80 11.01 0.69
N ASN A 122 -9.91 10.62 1.32
CA ASN A 122 -10.49 9.28 1.26
C ASN A 122 -9.56 8.15 1.76
N SER A 123 -8.71 8.42 2.75
CA SER A 123 -7.94 7.39 3.45
C SER A 123 -8.01 7.57 4.96
N ASN A 124 -8.32 6.49 5.68
CA ASN A 124 -8.45 6.52 7.14
C ASN A 124 -7.14 6.21 7.86
N GLU A 125 -6.30 5.33 7.31
CA GLU A 125 -5.08 4.85 7.97
C GLU A 125 -3.88 5.76 7.73
N ASN A 126 -3.81 6.44 6.58
CA ASN A 126 -2.67 7.28 6.26
C ASN A 126 -2.56 8.54 7.13
N PRO A 127 -3.64 9.29 7.46
CA PRO A 127 -3.54 10.45 8.33
C PRO A 127 -2.86 10.17 9.69
N PRO A 128 -3.34 9.21 10.52
CA PRO A 128 -2.67 8.91 11.79
C PRO A 128 -1.26 8.32 11.61
N PHE A 129 -1.01 7.58 10.53
CA PHE A 129 0.34 7.11 10.20
C PHE A 129 1.31 8.29 9.98
N TYR A 130 0.90 9.31 9.23
CA TYR A 130 1.72 10.49 8.98
C TYR A 130 1.81 11.44 10.19
N GLU A 131 0.80 11.50 11.06
CA GLU A 131 0.93 12.15 12.36
C GLU A 131 2.07 11.53 13.19
N TYR A 132 2.14 10.20 13.21
CA TYR A 132 3.24 9.49 13.87
C TYR A 132 4.60 9.75 13.22
N LEU A 133 4.70 9.70 11.88
CA LEU A 133 5.95 10.01 11.18
C LEU A 133 6.43 11.44 11.46
N ASN A 134 5.51 12.39 11.52
CA ASN A 134 5.81 13.78 11.87
C ASN A 134 6.30 13.91 13.31
N PHE A 135 5.65 13.24 14.26
CA PHE A 135 6.11 13.16 15.64
C PHE A 135 7.55 12.64 15.72
N ILE A 136 7.85 11.48 15.12
CA ILE A 136 9.20 10.91 15.14
C ILE A 136 10.22 11.84 14.46
N THR A 137 9.85 12.50 13.36
CA THR A 137 10.71 13.47 12.68
C THR A 137 11.03 14.66 13.57
N GLN A 138 10.07 15.15 14.35
CA GLN A 138 10.28 16.22 15.32
C GLN A 138 11.21 15.78 16.46
N MET A 139 10.97 14.61 17.05
CA MET A 139 11.85 14.05 18.09
C MET A 139 13.29 13.90 17.59
N GLN A 140 13.48 13.45 16.34
CA GLN A 140 14.80 13.35 15.72
C GLN A 140 15.48 14.71 15.56
N LYS A 141 14.75 15.76 15.16
CA LYS A 141 15.27 17.13 15.04
C LYS A 141 15.77 17.65 16.39
N GLU A 142 15.10 17.32 17.49
CA GLU A 142 15.47 17.76 18.83
C GLU A 142 16.67 16.97 19.40
N VAL A 143 16.68 15.64 19.23
CA VAL A 143 17.71 14.78 19.84
C VAL A 143 19.03 14.75 19.04
N THR A 144 19.00 14.95 17.73
CA THR A 144 20.20 14.89 16.87
C THR A 144 21.30 15.90 17.27
N PRO A 145 21.02 17.20 17.49
CA PRO A 145 22.06 18.14 17.92
C PRO A 145 22.64 17.78 19.29
N ILE A 146 21.80 17.27 20.21
CA ILE A 146 22.25 16.84 21.54
C ILE A 146 23.19 15.64 21.42
N ARG A 147 22.86 14.66 20.57
CA ARG A 147 23.72 13.51 20.27
C ARG A 147 25.07 13.94 19.69
N LYS A 148 25.09 14.90 18.77
CA LYS A 148 26.34 15.46 18.23
C LYS A 148 27.19 16.14 19.31
N GLN A 149 26.55 16.90 20.21
CA GLN A 149 27.27 17.54 21.33
C GLN A 149 27.83 16.51 22.32
N LEU A 150 27.14 15.38 22.52
CA LEU A 150 27.60 14.30 23.41
C LEU A 150 28.88 13.60 22.93
N GLU A 151 29.20 13.63 21.63
CA GLU A 151 30.42 13.01 21.09
C GLU A 151 31.70 13.65 21.63
N THR A 152 31.67 14.95 21.93
CA THR A 152 32.83 15.71 22.41
C THR A 152 32.69 16.22 23.85
N ALA A 153 31.54 15.99 24.49
CA ALA A 153 31.28 16.48 25.84
C ALA A 153 31.93 15.59 26.92
N GLU A 154 32.46 16.23 27.96
CA GLU A 154 33.05 15.58 29.14
C GLU A 154 32.48 16.15 30.43
N GLY A 155 32.74 15.46 31.55
CA GLY A 155 32.37 15.92 32.89
C GLY A 155 30.87 16.24 33.04
N ASP A 156 30.56 17.33 33.73
CA ASP A 156 29.17 17.70 34.03
C ASP A 156 28.38 18.16 32.81
N ALA A 157 29.05 18.72 31.78
CA ALA A 157 28.41 19.07 30.52
C ALA A 157 27.83 17.83 29.83
N LYS A 158 28.54 16.69 29.89
CA LYS A 158 28.05 15.42 29.36
C LYS A 158 26.79 14.94 30.09
N LYS A 159 26.76 15.02 31.43
CA LYS A 159 25.61 14.60 32.25
C LYS A 159 24.35 15.40 31.90
N VAL A 160 24.48 16.73 31.80
CA VAL A 160 23.36 17.62 31.42
C VAL A 160 22.80 17.28 30.04
N LEU A 161 23.67 16.97 29.07
CA LEU A 161 23.23 16.59 27.72
C LEU A 161 22.54 15.20 27.70
N GLN A 162 22.98 14.26 28.54
CA GLN A 162 22.32 12.96 28.68
C GLN A 162 20.91 13.10 29.28
N GLU A 163 20.75 13.91 30.33
CA GLU A 163 19.44 14.19 30.93
C GLU A 163 18.48 14.82 29.92
N LYS A 164 18.95 15.82 29.15
CA LYS A 164 18.16 16.44 28.08
C LYS A 164 17.75 15.45 27.00
N ALA A 165 18.65 14.55 26.59
CA ALA A 165 18.35 13.54 25.59
C ALA A 165 17.35 12.48 26.07
N HIS A 166 17.29 12.19 27.39
CA HIS A 166 16.34 11.24 27.97
C HIS A 166 14.95 11.82 28.17
N ALA A 167 14.83 13.15 28.24
CA ALA A 167 13.56 13.84 28.39
C ALA A 167 12.79 14.02 27.06
N ILE A 168 13.45 13.72 25.93
CA ILE A 168 12.91 13.66 24.58
C ILE A 168 12.61 12.20 24.27
#